data_AF-B6YZF3-F1
#
_entry.id   AF-B6YZF3-F1
#
_cell.length_a   1.000
_cell.length_b   1.000
_cell.length_c   1.000
_cell.angle_alpha   90.00
_cell.angle_beta   90.00
_cell.angle_gamma   90.00
#
_symmetry.space_group_name_H-M   'P 1'
#
loop_
_entity.id
_entity.type
_entity.pdbx_description
1 polymer ?
#
loop_
_entity_poly.entity_id
_entity_poly.type
_entity_poly.pdbx_seq_one_letter_code
_entity_poly.pdbx_strand_id
1 'polypeptide(L)' 'KPMSNFRFGENHAIMGVAFSWIMALACAAPPLFGWSRYIPEGMQCSCGIDYYTLKPEVNNESFVIYM' A
#
# COMPACT_ATOMS: atom_id res chain seq x y z
N LYS A 1 25.23 15.06 -13.37
CA LYS A 1 23.78 14.91 -13.65
C LYS A 1 23.62 13.68 -14.52
N PRO A 2 22.96 12.61 -14.05
CA PRO A 2 22.82 11.37 -14.83
C PRO A 2 22.05 11.58 -16.14
N MET A 3 21.21 12.62 -16.22
CA MET A 3 20.60 13.08 -17.46
C MET A 3 21.12 14.47 -17.84
N SER A 4 21.73 14.58 -19.02
CA SER A 4 22.44 15.79 -19.49
C SER A 4 21.48 16.93 -19.88
N ASN A 5 20.32 16.61 -20.48
CA ASN A 5 19.35 17.59 -21.01
C ASN A 5 18.03 17.67 -20.24
N PHE A 6 17.98 17.14 -19.01
CA PHE A 6 16.74 17.09 -18.23
C PHE A 6 16.56 18.32 -17.34
N ARG A 7 15.36 18.92 -17.38
CA ARG A 7 14.93 19.95 -16.42
C ARG A 7 13.67 19.46 -15.72
N PHE A 8 13.72 19.39 -14.38
CA PHE A 8 12.59 18.99 -13.56
C PHE A 8 11.55 20.12 -13.54
N GLY A 9 10.50 19.95 -14.35
CA GLY A 9 9.31 20.80 -14.36
C GLY A 9 8.11 20.18 -13.63
N GLU A 10 7.00 20.92 -13.60
CA GLU A 10 5.77 20.56 -12.89
C GLU A 10 5.23 19.17 -13.23
N ASN A 11 5.23 18.77 -14.50
CA ASN A 11 4.77 17.45 -14.93
C ASN A 11 5.48 16.30 -14.18
N HIS A 12 6.79 16.44 -13.93
CA HIS A 12 7.54 15.43 -13.20
C HIS A 12 7.16 15.39 -11.72
N ALA A 13 6.85 16.54 -11.13
CA ALA A 13 6.36 16.62 -9.76
C ALA A 13 4.98 15.97 -9.64
N ILE A 14 4.06 16.27 -10.56
CA ILE A 14 2.73 15.65 -10.61
C ILE A 14 2.84 14.13 -10.80
N MET A 15 3.72 13.67 -11.70
CA MET A 15 3.99 12.24 -11.86
C MET A 15 4.50 11.59 -10.56
N GLY A 16 5.36 12.28 -9.82
CA GLY A 16 5.83 11.81 -8.51
C GLY A 16 4.70 11.69 -7.48
N VAL A 17 3.82 12.70 -7.40
CA VAL A 17 2.65 12.67 -6.51
C VAL A 17 1.70 11.55 -6.92
N ALA A 18 1.34 11.45 -8.20
CA ALA A 18 0.46 10.40 -8.70
C ALA A 18 1.04 9.00 -8.40
N PHE A 19 2.34 8.80 -8.62
CA PHE A 19 3.01 7.55 -8.28
C PHE A 19 2.92 7.22 -6.79
N SER A 20 3.15 8.20 -5.90
CA SER A 20 3.02 7.98 -4.45
C SER A 20 1.62 7.55 -4.03
N TRP A 21 0.58 8.14 -4.63
CA TRP A 21 -0.81 7.77 -4.36
C TRP A 21 -1.14 6.37 -4.88
N ILE A 22 -0.65 6.02 -6.07
CA ILE A 22 -0.82 4.66 -6.63
C ILE A 22 -0.19 3.62 -5.70
N MET A 23 1.04 3.87 -5.23
CA MET A 23 1.71 2.95 -4.30
C MET A 23 0.99 2.86 -2.95
N ALA A 24 0.48 3.97 -2.43
CA ALA A 24 -0.32 3.97 -1.20
C ALA A 24 -1.61 3.17 -1.35
N LEU A 25 -2.33 3.35 -2.46
CA LEU A 25 -3.54 2.59 -2.76
C LEU A 25 -3.27 1.12 -3.00
N ALA A 26 -2.12 0.76 -3.59
CA ALA A 26 -1.74 -0.63 -3.80
C ALA A 26 -1.59 -1.40 -2.47
N CYS A 27 -1.31 -0.70 -1.36
CA CYS A 27 -1.28 -1.29 -0.01
C CYS A 27 -2.63 -1.16 0.73
N ALA A 28 -3.30 -0.01 0.67
CA ALA A 28 -4.49 0.26 1.47
C ALA A 28 -5.80 -0.31 0.86
N ALA A 29 -5.87 -0.43 -0.46
CA ALA A 29 -7.08 -0.88 -1.14
C ALA A 29 -7.30 -2.41 -1.07
N PRO A 30 -6.30 -3.30 -1.24
CA PRO A 30 -6.54 -4.74 -1.31
C PRO A 30 -7.32 -5.35 -0.12
N PRO A 31 -7.08 -4.94 1.14
CA PRO A 31 -7.86 -5.44 2.29
C PRO A 31 -9.36 -5.09 2.23
N LEU A 32 -9.73 -4.05 1.47
CA LEU A 32 -11.13 -3.69 1.22
C LEU A 32 -11.78 -4.57 0.15
N PHE A 33 -10.98 -5.16 -0.74
CA PHE A 33 -11.42 -6.00 -1.86
C PHE A 33 -11.19 -7.49 -1.62
N GLY A 34 -10.87 -7.90 -0.39
CA GLY A 34 -10.77 -9.30 0.02
C GLY A 34 -9.39 -9.94 -0.12
N TRP A 35 -8.34 -9.15 -0.40
CA TRP A 35 -6.95 -9.59 -0.27
C TRP A 35 -6.38 -9.04 1.04
N SER A 36 -6.30 -9.89 2.07
CA SER A 36 -6.23 -9.53 3.49
C SER A 36 -7.52 -8.88 4.01
N ARG A 37 -7.46 -8.27 5.20
CA ARG A 37 -8.58 -7.60 5.90
C ARG A 37 -8.09 -6.59 6.92
N TYR A 38 -8.96 -5.63 7.27
CA TYR A 38 -8.79 -4.77 8.43
C TYR A 38 -9.38 -5.41 9.69
N ILE A 39 -8.61 -5.43 10.77
CA ILE A 39 -9.02 -5.95 12.08
C ILE A 39 -8.72 -4.94 13.19
N PRO A 40 -9.43 -4.99 14.33
CA PRO A 40 -8.99 -4.25 15.50
C PRO A 40 -7.67 -4.83 16.02
N GLU A 41 -6.66 -3.99 16.17
CA GLU A 41 -5.31 -4.39 16.58
C GLU A 41 -5.03 -4.03 18.06
N GLY A 42 -4.08 -4.74 18.68
CA GLY A 42 -3.63 -4.46 20.05
C GLY A 42 -4.78 -4.48 21.08
N MET A 43 -5.02 -3.34 21.74
CA MET A 43 -6.12 -3.17 22.71
C MET A 43 -7.51 -3.07 22.06
N GLN A 44 -7.64 -3.36 20.76
CA GLN A 44 -8.89 -3.30 19.99
C GLN A 44 -9.47 -1.88 19.84
N CYS A 45 -8.68 -0.85 20.15
CA CYS A 45 -9.09 0.55 20.02
C CYS A 45 -8.66 1.19 18.69
N SER A 46 -7.82 0.51 17.91
CA SER A 46 -7.34 0.91 16.57
C SER A 46 -7.66 -0.19 15.57
N CYS A 47 -7.88 0.15 14.30
CA CYS A 47 -8.02 -0.81 13.23
C CYS A 47 -6.80 -0.74 12.31
N GLY A 48 -6.20 -1.89 12.04
CA GLY A 48 -5.03 -2.05 11.20
C GLY A 48 -5.18 -3.24 10.26
N ILE A 49 -4.19 -3.44 9.39
CA ILE A 49 -4.12 -4.63 8.55
C ILE A 49 -3.82 -5.87 9.38
N ASP A 50 -4.38 -7.03 8.99
CA ASP A 50 -4.11 -8.29 9.67
C ASP A 50 -2.77 -8.91 9.22
N TYR A 51 -1.69 -8.55 9.92
CA TYR A 51 -0.33 -9.07 9.64
C TYR A 51 0.10 -10.26 10.51
N TYR A 52 -0.68 -10.62 11.54
CA TYR A 52 -0.28 -11.62 12.53
C TYR A 52 -1.24 -12.82 12.64
N THR A 53 -2.42 -12.77 12.04
CA THR A 53 -3.37 -13.89 12.05
C THR A 53 -3.35 -14.59 10.71
N LEU A 54 -3.18 -15.91 10.68
CA LEU A 54 -3.30 -16.68 9.44
C LEU A 54 -4.77 -16.87 9.07
N LYS A 55 -5.15 -16.40 7.88
CA LYS A 55 -6.48 -16.57 7.29
C LYS A 55 -6.36 -16.84 5.78
N PRO A 56 -6.22 -18.12 5.38
CA PRO A 56 -6.07 -18.53 3.98
C PRO A 56 -7.22 -18.09 3.07
N GLU A 57 -8.45 -17.97 3.59
CA GLU A 57 -9.63 -17.56 2.83
C GLU A 57 -9.51 -16.20 2.14
N VAL A 58 -8.71 -15.28 2.73
CA VAL A 58 -8.48 -13.93 2.19
C VAL A 58 -7.05 -13.74 1.72
N ASN A 59 -6.27 -14.82 1.56
CA ASN A 59 -4.88 -14.78 1.12
C ASN A 59 -4.02 -13.77 1.91
N ASN A 60 -4.20 -13.73 3.24
CA ASN A 60 -3.52 -12.73 4.08
C ASN A 60 -1.99 -12.90 4.06
N GLU A 61 -1.49 -14.13 3.98
CA GLU A 61 -0.05 -14.41 3.96
C GLU A 61 0.65 -13.80 2.74
N SER A 62 0.02 -13.91 1.56
CA SER A 62 0.58 -13.36 0.33
C SER A 62 0.49 -11.84 0.31
N PHE A 63 -0.52 -11.26 0.95
CA PHE A 63 -0.62 -9.82 1.13
C PHE A 63 0.50 -9.28 2.04
N VAL A 64 0.78 -9.97 3.14
CA VAL A 64 1.86 -9.58 4.08
C VAL A 64 3.24 -9.71 3.43
N ILE A 65 3.45 -10.69 2.55
CA ILE A 65 4.71 -10.82 1.80
C ILE A 65 4.85 -9.71 0.74
N TYR A 66 3.74 -9.26 0.18
CA TYR A 66 3.72 -8.18 -0.81
C TYR A 66 4.05 -6.81 -0.21
N MET A 67 3.60 -6.58 1.03
CA MET A 67 3.77 -5.32 1.76
C MET A 67 5.16 -5.20 2.38
#